data_AF-H3GTJ0-F1
#
_entry.id   AF-H3GTJ0-F1
#
_cell.length_a   1.000
_cell.length_b   1.000
_cell.length_c   1.000
_cell.angle_alpha   90.00
_cell.angle_beta   90.00
_cell.angle_gamma   90.00
#
_symmetry.space_group_name_H-M   'P 1'
#
loop_
_entity.id
_entity.type
_entity.pdbx_description
1 polymer ?
#
loop_
_entity_poly.entity_id
_entity_poly.type
_entity_poly.pdbx_seq_one_letter_code
_entity_poly.pdbx_strand_id
1 'polypeptide(L)'
;MPLDLQLRGEGAGALRMFLASHLGPEQIHRQDVKTLLLAEPNDVLTMAEFRLAAALLGELRTADPTTTSLALLLRQRGGVQARAVATDQKDEQDEKAKERKAKYLAKRREKLLRLDEEMRYGNMVRNVKTQSAASELAHHQTNVRQHLSIGANMVMARVTAFIAVYFVARNITDNETAVRRRWIDVRARLVAGLGGAIAMMVVEMVLFITRAAKIENIEHEQRKLKNAF
;
A
#
# COMPACT_ATOMS: atom_id res chain seq x y z
N MET A 1 3.90 35.22 -19.88
CA MET A 1 2.60 35.77 -20.29
C MET A 1 1.67 35.68 -19.10
N PRO A 2 1.08 36.79 -18.63
CA PRO A 2 0.02 36.70 -17.62
C PRO A 2 -1.16 35.97 -18.25
N LEU A 3 -1.52 34.83 -17.68
CA LEU A 3 -2.72 34.08 -18.05
C LEU A 3 -3.85 34.63 -17.20
N ASP A 4 -4.73 35.41 -17.81
CA ASP A 4 -5.94 35.86 -17.12
C ASP A 4 -6.95 34.72 -17.11
N LEU A 5 -7.06 34.11 -15.93
CA LEU A 5 -8.04 33.08 -15.62
C LEU A 5 -9.38 33.74 -15.29
N GLN A 6 -10.40 33.42 -16.08
CA GLN A 6 -11.77 33.84 -15.86
C GLN A 6 -12.61 32.62 -15.46
N LEU A 7 -13.38 32.77 -14.39
CA LEU A 7 -14.36 31.79 -13.94
C LEU A 7 -15.69 32.14 -14.60
N ARG A 8 -16.24 31.21 -15.39
CA ARG A 8 -17.51 31.38 -16.10
C ARG A 8 -18.59 30.43 -15.59
N GLY A 9 -19.82 30.89 -15.44
CA GLY A 9 -21.00 30.05 -15.20
C GLY A 9 -21.98 30.66 -14.21
N GLU A 10 -23.20 30.14 -14.18
CA GLU A 10 -24.31 30.62 -13.33
C GLU A 10 -23.96 30.66 -11.83
N GLY A 11 -23.03 29.82 -11.38
CA GLY A 11 -22.48 29.86 -10.02
C GLY A 11 -21.71 31.15 -9.70
N ALA A 12 -21.06 31.77 -10.70
CA ALA A 12 -20.39 33.06 -10.57
C ALA A 12 -21.41 34.21 -10.40
N GLY A 13 -22.48 34.20 -11.19
CA GLY A 13 -23.60 35.14 -11.04
C GLY A 13 -24.33 34.98 -9.70
N ALA A 14 -24.57 33.73 -9.27
CA ALA A 14 -25.18 33.43 -7.98
C ALA A 14 -24.33 33.95 -6.80
N LEU A 15 -23.01 33.83 -6.88
CA LEU A 15 -22.09 34.37 -5.87
C LEU A 15 -22.21 35.91 -5.78
N ARG A 16 -22.24 36.61 -6.91
CA ARG A 16 -22.43 38.07 -6.92
C ARG A 16 -23.77 38.49 -6.34
N MET A 17 -24.87 37.81 -6.70
CA MET A 17 -26.19 38.09 -6.13
C MET A 17 -26.28 37.79 -4.63
N PHE A 18 -25.63 36.71 -4.18
CA PHE A 18 -25.58 36.35 -2.77
C PHE A 18 -24.85 37.42 -1.96
N LEU A 19 -23.69 37.88 -2.45
CA LEU A 19 -22.95 38.97 -1.83
C LEU A 19 -23.75 40.29 -1.86
N ALA A 20 -24.42 40.62 -2.97
CA ALA A 20 -25.25 41.82 -3.05
C ALA A 20 -26.39 41.87 -2.01
N SER A 21 -26.91 40.70 -1.62
CA SER A 21 -28.04 40.59 -0.67
C SER A 21 -27.63 40.45 0.79
N HIS A 22 -26.40 39.99 1.07
CA HIS A 22 -25.95 39.67 2.43
C HIS A 22 -24.80 40.57 2.94
N LEU A 23 -24.23 41.45 2.10
CA LEU A 23 -23.23 42.42 2.54
C LEU A 23 -23.89 43.58 3.29
N GLY A 24 -23.25 43.99 4.40
CA GLY A 24 -23.68 45.17 5.16
C GLY A 24 -23.36 46.50 4.45
N PRO A 25 -24.02 47.61 4.84
CA PRO A 25 -23.87 48.93 4.19
C PRO A 25 -22.43 49.46 4.20
N GLU A 26 -21.64 49.14 5.23
CA GLU A 26 -20.22 49.54 5.33
C GLU A 26 -19.33 48.83 4.31
N GLN A 27 -19.60 47.55 4.02
CA GLN A 27 -18.81 46.75 3.07
C GLN A 27 -19.16 47.09 1.61
N ILE A 28 -20.41 47.46 1.34
CA ILE A 28 -20.88 47.92 0.03
C ILE A 28 -20.24 49.26 -0.38
N HIS A 29 -19.77 50.08 0.58
CA HIS A 29 -19.14 51.36 0.28
C HIS A 29 -17.70 51.25 -0.24
N ARG A 30 -17.05 50.09 -0.08
CA ARG A 30 -15.70 49.84 -0.56
C ARG A 30 -15.67 49.83 -2.09
N GLN A 31 -14.76 50.63 -2.68
CA GLN A 31 -14.69 50.83 -4.13
C GLN A 31 -14.51 49.52 -4.91
N ASP A 32 -13.71 48.59 -4.38
CA ASP A 32 -13.45 47.27 -4.97
C ASP A 32 -14.70 46.36 -4.99
N VAL A 33 -15.58 46.53 -4.00
CA VAL A 33 -16.84 45.76 -3.88
C VAL A 33 -17.90 46.36 -4.80
N LYS A 34 -17.93 47.69 -4.93
CA LYS A 34 -18.77 48.36 -5.93
C LYS A 34 -18.40 47.92 -7.34
N THR A 35 -17.11 47.82 -7.67
CA THR A 35 -16.68 47.33 -8.97
C THR A 35 -17.06 45.86 -9.20
N LEU A 36 -17.06 45.03 -8.14
CA LEU A 36 -17.49 43.63 -8.22
C LEU A 36 -19.02 43.48 -8.43
N LEU A 37 -19.81 44.36 -7.81
CA LEU A 37 -21.28 44.31 -7.82
C LEU A 37 -21.92 45.08 -8.99
N LEU A 38 -21.26 46.14 -9.48
CA LEU A 38 -21.70 46.97 -10.62
C LEU A 38 -21.15 46.46 -11.96
N ALA A 39 -20.15 45.57 -11.95
CA ALA A 39 -19.75 44.86 -13.16
C ALA A 39 -20.95 44.09 -13.72
N GLU A 40 -21.15 44.16 -15.03
CA GLU A 40 -22.28 43.54 -15.71
C GLU A 40 -22.53 42.10 -15.21
N PRO A 41 -23.81 41.66 -15.10
CA PRO A 41 -24.20 40.33 -14.63
C PRO A 41 -23.84 39.23 -15.64
N ASN A 42 -22.80 39.44 -16.43
CA ASN A 42 -22.15 38.38 -17.15
C ASN A 42 -21.58 37.43 -16.11
N ASP A 43 -21.87 36.14 -16.28
CA ASP A 43 -21.45 35.01 -15.44
C ASP A 43 -19.91 34.83 -15.37
N VAL A 44 -19.13 35.90 -15.49
CA VAL A 44 -17.68 35.92 -15.62
C VAL A 44 -17.07 36.67 -14.45
N LEU A 45 -16.34 35.96 -13.61
CA LEU A 45 -15.50 36.51 -12.53
C LEU A 45 -14.03 36.42 -12.93
N THR A 46 -13.28 37.51 -12.79
CA THR A 46 -11.81 37.43 -12.87
C THR A 46 -11.24 36.75 -11.62
N MET A 47 -10.02 36.24 -11.67
CA MET A 47 -9.39 35.61 -10.50
C MET A 47 -9.23 36.59 -9.32
N ALA A 48 -9.01 37.87 -9.59
CA ALA A 48 -8.93 38.91 -8.56
C ALA A 48 -10.29 39.12 -7.87
N GLU A 49 -11.35 39.26 -8.66
CA GLU A 49 -12.73 39.38 -8.19
C GLU A 49 -13.18 38.14 -7.41
N PHE A 50 -12.83 36.94 -7.87
CA PHE A 50 -13.14 35.70 -7.17
C PHE A 50 -12.47 35.60 -5.81
N ARG A 51 -11.19 36.01 -5.70
CA ARG A 51 -10.48 36.05 -4.42
C ARG A 51 -11.12 37.04 -3.45
N LEU A 52 -11.51 38.21 -3.94
CA LEU A 52 -12.24 39.21 -3.13
C LEU A 52 -13.59 38.66 -2.66
N ALA A 53 -14.37 38.04 -3.56
CA ALA A 53 -15.64 37.41 -3.24
C ALA A 53 -15.49 36.28 -2.20
N ALA A 54 -14.44 35.47 -2.31
CA ALA A 54 -14.13 34.40 -1.35
C ALA A 54 -13.72 34.94 0.02
N ALA A 55 -12.96 36.04 0.07
CA ALA A 55 -12.59 36.70 1.32
C ALA A 55 -13.82 37.28 2.04
N LEU A 56 -14.69 37.99 1.31
CA LEU A 56 -15.94 38.54 1.86
C LEU A 56 -16.88 37.46 2.38
N LEU A 57 -17.00 36.34 1.65
CA LEU A 57 -17.81 35.21 2.11
C LEU A 57 -17.21 34.53 3.35
N GLY A 58 -15.88 34.53 3.46
CA GLY A 58 -15.18 34.11 4.68
C GLY A 58 -15.52 35.00 5.86
N GLU A 59 -15.48 36.33 5.70
CA GLU A 59 -15.84 37.30 6.72
C GLU A 59 -17.31 37.17 7.15
N LEU A 60 -18.24 37.05 6.19
CA LEU A 60 -19.66 36.83 6.49
C LEU A 60 -19.89 35.52 7.25
N ARG A 61 -19.11 34.48 6.95
CA ARG A 61 -19.22 33.19 7.67
C ARG A 61 -18.61 33.23 9.08
N THR A 62 -17.61 34.07 9.31
CA THR A 62 -17.08 34.32 10.66
C THR A 62 -18.07 35.10 11.52
N ALA A 63 -18.89 35.96 10.91
CA ALA A 63 -19.97 36.67 11.59
C ALA A 63 -21.17 35.74 11.81
N ASP A 64 -21.61 35.02 10.77
CA ASP A 64 -22.76 34.12 10.80
C ASP A 64 -22.41 32.70 10.29
N PRO A 65 -22.32 31.70 11.18
CA PRO A 65 -21.91 30.34 10.80
C PRO A 65 -22.95 29.59 9.95
N THR A 66 -24.17 30.12 9.84
CA THR A 66 -25.26 29.60 9.00
C THR A 66 -25.14 29.99 7.52
N THR A 67 -24.18 30.85 7.17
CA THR A 67 -23.97 31.34 5.80
C THR A 67 -23.55 30.19 4.87
N THR A 68 -24.19 30.11 3.70
CA THR A 68 -23.97 29.06 2.69
C THR A 68 -22.51 29.03 2.23
N SER A 69 -21.91 27.83 2.17
CA SER A 69 -20.50 27.69 1.79
C SER A 69 -20.27 28.02 0.32
N LEU A 70 -19.10 28.59 0.00
CA LEU A 70 -18.66 28.90 -1.36
C LEU A 70 -18.73 27.69 -2.30
N ALA A 71 -18.38 26.50 -1.79
CA ALA A 71 -18.48 25.26 -2.57
C ALA A 71 -19.93 24.88 -2.92
N LEU A 72 -20.90 25.18 -2.04
CA LEU A 72 -22.31 24.97 -2.31
C LEU A 72 -22.82 25.98 -3.35
N LEU A 73 -22.51 27.27 -3.19
CA LEU A 73 -22.95 28.32 -4.13
C LEU A 73 -22.43 28.09 -5.55
N LEU A 74 -21.17 27.66 -5.70
CA LEU A 74 -20.60 27.37 -7.02
C LEU A 74 -21.13 26.06 -7.64
N ARG A 75 -21.77 25.18 -6.86
CA ARG A 75 -22.33 23.90 -7.33
C ARG A 75 -23.84 23.92 -7.53
N GLN A 76 -24.58 24.77 -6.82
CA GLN A 76 -26.05 24.69 -6.73
C GLN A 76 -26.78 25.07 -8.04
N ARG A 77 -26.18 25.89 -8.90
CA ARG A 77 -26.75 26.36 -10.17
C ARG A 77 -25.82 26.07 -11.34
N GLY A 78 -25.72 24.82 -11.80
CA GLY A 78 -25.09 24.52 -13.10
C GLY A 78 -23.55 24.50 -13.17
N GLY A 79 -22.84 24.83 -12.08
CA GLY A 79 -21.39 24.70 -11.99
C GLY A 79 -20.59 25.90 -12.52
N VAL A 80 -19.28 25.89 -12.29
CA VAL A 80 -18.35 26.94 -12.75
C VAL A 80 -17.23 26.31 -13.57
N GLN A 81 -17.00 26.87 -14.76
CA GLN A 81 -15.96 26.47 -15.69
C GLN A 81 -14.85 27.52 -15.70
N ALA A 82 -13.60 27.11 -15.44
CA ALA A 82 -12.45 28.00 -15.56
C ALA A 82 -11.98 28.05 -17.02
N ARG A 83 -11.93 29.23 -17.62
CA ARG A 83 -11.39 29.46 -18.97
C ARG A 83 -10.23 30.45 -18.90
N ALA A 84 -9.07 30.07 -19.44
CA ALA A 84 -7.98 31.00 -19.68
C ALA A 84 -8.27 31.81 -20.95
N VAL A 85 -8.25 33.13 -20.85
CA VAL A 85 -8.41 34.04 -22.00
C VAL A 85 -7.04 34.61 -22.34
N ALA A 86 -6.61 34.45 -23.59
CA ALA A 86 -5.41 35.09 -24.09
C ALA A 86 -5.77 36.45 -24.66
N THR A 87 -5.07 37.50 -24.24
CA THR A 87 -5.18 38.85 -24.82
C THR A 87 -4.41 38.89 -26.14
N ASP A 88 -5.12 39.01 -27.26
CA ASP A 88 -4.55 39.10 -28.60
C ASP A 88 -3.89 40.47 -28.83
N GLN A 89 -2.56 40.49 -28.89
CA GLN A 89 -1.81 41.59 -29.52
C GLN A 89 -0.62 41.05 -30.34
N LYS A 90 -0.71 41.29 -31.66
CA LYS A 90 0.34 41.40 -32.70
C LYS A 90 0.82 40.12 -33.41
N ASP A 91 0.29 39.97 -34.63
CA ASP A 91 0.37 38.84 -35.56
C ASP A 91 1.76 38.51 -36.19
N GLU A 92 2.81 39.30 -35.98
CA GLU A 92 4.12 39.01 -36.61
C GLU A 92 5.12 38.27 -35.69
N GLN A 93 4.92 38.29 -34.37
CA GLN A 93 5.67 37.41 -33.45
C GLN A 93 5.15 35.96 -33.45
N ASP A 94 4.02 35.74 -34.11
CA ASP A 94 3.19 34.57 -33.92
C ASP A 94 3.68 33.35 -34.73
N GLU A 95 4.33 33.55 -35.88
CA GLU A 95 4.98 32.48 -36.66
C GLU A 95 6.16 31.84 -35.91
N LYS A 96 7.11 32.66 -35.43
CA LYS A 96 8.24 32.17 -34.61
C LYS A 96 7.78 31.59 -33.27
N ALA A 97 6.71 32.14 -32.68
CA ALA A 97 6.12 31.59 -31.46
C ALA A 97 5.39 30.26 -31.72
N LYS A 98 4.68 30.11 -32.85
CA LYS A 98 4.04 28.86 -33.29
C LYS A 98 5.08 27.79 -33.56
N GLU A 99 6.19 28.12 -34.22
CA GLU A 99 7.27 27.16 -34.48
C GLU A 99 7.97 26.72 -33.19
N ARG A 100 8.21 27.64 -32.24
CA ARG A 100 8.72 27.32 -30.90
C ARG A 100 7.74 26.48 -30.09
N LYS A 101 6.44 26.79 -30.15
CA LYS A 101 5.38 26.00 -29.51
C LYS A 101 5.28 24.61 -30.13
N ALA A 102 5.37 24.46 -31.44
CA ALA A 102 5.37 23.17 -32.13
C ALA A 102 6.58 22.32 -31.73
N LYS A 103 7.79 22.90 -31.70
CA LYS A 103 9.01 22.21 -31.22
C LYS A 103 8.92 21.84 -29.74
N TYR A 104 8.35 22.70 -28.91
CA TYR A 104 8.11 22.41 -27.49
C TYR A 104 7.09 21.29 -27.29
N LEU A 105 5.98 21.31 -28.03
CA LEU A 105 4.94 20.29 -27.96
C LEU A 105 5.44 18.94 -28.48
N ALA A 106 6.28 18.92 -29.52
CA ALA A 106 6.94 17.72 -30.01
C ALA A 106 7.86 17.11 -28.93
N LYS A 107 8.76 17.91 -28.34
CA LYS A 107 9.61 17.48 -27.22
C LYS A 107 8.80 17.01 -26.01
N ARG A 108 7.68 17.67 -25.72
CA ARG A 108 6.79 17.29 -24.61
C ARG A 108 6.09 15.96 -24.89
N ARG A 109 5.64 15.71 -26.12
CA ARG A 109 5.05 14.42 -26.52
C ARG A 109 6.07 13.30 -26.41
N GLU A 110 7.29 13.50 -26.88
CA GLU A 110 8.37 12.53 -26.75
C GLU A 110 8.69 12.20 -25.29
N LYS A 111 8.74 13.22 -24.42
CA LYS A 111 8.94 13.01 -22.97
C LYS A 111 7.78 12.25 -22.32
N LEU A 112 6.54 12.53 -22.72
CA LEU A 112 5.36 11.82 -22.21
C LEU A 112 5.33 10.36 -22.67
N LEU A 113 5.71 10.10 -23.93
CA LEU A 113 5.82 8.73 -24.46
C LEU A 113 6.87 7.93 -23.69
N ARG A 114 8.04 8.53 -23.42
CA ARG A 114 9.10 7.89 -22.64
C ARG A 114 8.66 7.59 -21.20
N LEU A 115 7.94 8.52 -20.57
CA LEU A 115 7.42 8.36 -19.22
C LEU A 115 6.30 7.30 -19.16
N ASP A 116 5.46 7.22 -20.19
CA ASP A 116 4.45 6.17 -20.31
C ASP A 116 5.10 4.79 -20.50
N GLU A 117 6.16 4.70 -21.30
CA GLU A 117 6.98 3.49 -21.42
C GLU A 117 7.62 3.11 -20.08
N GLU A 118 8.26 4.05 -19.38
CA GLU A 118 8.85 3.82 -18.05
C GLU A 118 7.79 3.38 -17.02
N MET A 119 6.58 3.95 -17.04
CA MET A 119 5.48 3.50 -16.18
C MET A 119 4.98 2.12 -16.57
N ARG A 120 4.92 1.81 -17.87
CA ARG A 120 4.47 0.51 -18.37
C ARG A 120 5.48 -0.58 -18.02
N TYR A 121 6.77 -0.35 -18.25
CA TYR A 121 7.86 -1.22 -17.78
C TYR A 121 7.91 -1.30 -16.26
N GLY A 122 7.75 -0.17 -15.57
CA GLY A 122 7.65 -0.10 -14.12
C GLY A 122 6.52 -0.98 -13.59
N ASN A 123 5.33 -0.93 -14.19
CA ASN A 123 4.19 -1.77 -13.81
C ASN A 123 4.40 -3.25 -14.17
N MET A 124 5.03 -3.56 -15.32
CA MET A 124 5.39 -4.93 -15.70
C MET A 124 6.41 -5.55 -14.73
N VAL A 125 7.35 -4.76 -14.20
CA VAL A 125 8.40 -5.24 -13.28
C VAL A 125 7.98 -5.12 -11.80
N ARG A 126 7.03 -4.24 -11.47
CA ARG A 126 6.55 -4.02 -10.10
C ARG A 126 5.81 -5.22 -9.51
N ASN A 127 5.12 -6.02 -10.34
CA ASN A 127 4.57 -7.31 -9.92
C ASN A 127 5.63 -8.38 -9.66
N VAL A 128 6.85 -8.21 -10.18
CA VAL A 128 7.94 -9.16 -9.98
C VAL A 128 8.74 -8.85 -8.70
N LYS A 129 8.89 -7.57 -8.32
CA LYS A 129 9.89 -7.16 -7.29
C LYS A 129 9.38 -7.08 -5.84
N THR A 130 8.06 -7.06 -5.60
CA THR A 130 7.51 -6.97 -4.23
C THR A 130 6.83 -8.25 -3.73
N GLN A 131 6.34 -9.10 -4.62
CA GLN A 131 5.88 -10.44 -4.24
C GLN A 131 7.03 -11.43 -4.07
N SER A 132 8.08 -11.40 -4.91
CA SER A 132 9.21 -12.34 -4.81
C SER A 132 9.96 -12.18 -3.49
N ALA A 133 10.57 -11.02 -3.18
CA ALA A 133 11.42 -10.92 -1.99
C ALA A 133 10.68 -11.15 -0.66
N ALA A 134 9.45 -10.65 -0.53
CA ALA A 134 8.65 -10.81 0.70
C ALA A 134 8.03 -12.21 0.81
N SER A 135 7.55 -12.81 -0.28
CA SER A 135 7.03 -14.19 -0.26
C SER A 135 8.16 -15.21 -0.14
N GLU A 136 9.33 -14.94 -0.71
CA GLU A 136 10.53 -15.76 -0.62
C GLU A 136 11.10 -15.68 0.80
N LEU A 137 11.19 -14.49 1.42
CA LEU A 137 11.53 -14.36 2.84
C LEU A 137 10.52 -15.05 3.76
N ALA A 138 9.21 -14.92 3.49
CA ALA A 138 8.18 -15.61 4.26
C ALA A 138 8.28 -17.13 4.09
N HIS A 139 8.49 -17.63 2.87
CA HIS A 139 8.74 -19.04 2.60
C HIS A 139 10.00 -19.56 3.27
N HIS A 140 11.10 -18.79 3.26
CA HIS A 140 12.32 -19.15 3.95
C HIS A 140 12.12 -19.21 5.47
N GLN A 141 11.40 -18.26 6.06
CA GLN A 141 11.10 -18.28 7.50
C GLN A 141 10.19 -19.46 7.89
N THR A 142 9.18 -19.78 7.09
CA THR A 142 8.34 -20.96 7.34
C THR A 142 9.12 -22.25 7.19
N ASN A 143 9.99 -22.35 6.18
CA ASN A 143 10.82 -23.53 5.94
C ASN A 143 11.82 -23.72 7.09
N VAL A 144 12.48 -22.65 7.54
CA VAL A 144 13.42 -22.72 8.68
C VAL A 144 12.72 -23.17 9.96
N ARG A 145 11.53 -22.64 10.27
CA ARG A 145 10.75 -23.09 11.43
C ARG A 145 10.30 -24.55 11.30
N GLN A 146 9.89 -24.97 10.10
CA GLN A 146 9.52 -26.36 9.85
C GLN A 146 10.71 -27.30 10.01
N HIS A 147 11.87 -27.00 9.41
CA HIS A 147 13.09 -27.80 9.56
C HIS A 147 13.59 -27.86 11.01
N LEU A 148 13.49 -26.75 11.76
CA LEU A 148 13.80 -26.74 13.20
C LEU A 148 12.81 -27.58 14.00
N SER A 149 11.50 -27.48 13.73
CA SER A 149 10.49 -28.27 14.45
C SER A 149 10.63 -29.78 14.16
N ILE A 150 10.98 -30.13 12.93
CA ILE A 150 11.25 -31.52 12.51
C ILE A 150 12.52 -32.03 13.19
N GLY A 151 13.60 -31.25 13.18
CA GLY A 151 14.86 -31.60 13.83
C GLY A 151 14.74 -31.69 15.36
N ALA A 152 14.00 -30.78 15.99
CA ALA A 152 13.75 -30.78 17.43
C ALA A 152 12.92 -32.01 17.85
N ASN A 153 11.88 -32.36 17.08
CA ASN A 153 11.10 -33.56 17.35
C ASN A 153 11.94 -34.84 17.20
N MET A 154 12.84 -34.89 16.21
CA MET A 154 13.74 -36.02 15.96
C MET A 154 14.76 -36.23 17.09
N VAL A 155 15.27 -35.15 17.69
CA VAL A 155 16.18 -35.25 18.85
C VAL A 155 15.41 -35.61 20.11
N MET A 156 14.26 -34.96 20.36
CA MET A 156 13.46 -35.20 21.57
C MET A 156 12.96 -36.63 21.66
N ALA A 157 12.47 -37.21 20.56
CA ALA A 157 12.00 -38.59 20.54
C ALA A 157 13.10 -39.60 20.93
N ARG A 158 14.34 -39.39 20.48
CA ARG A 158 15.49 -40.23 20.83
C ARG A 158 15.88 -40.09 22.29
N VAL A 159 15.87 -38.87 22.80
CA VAL A 159 16.14 -38.59 24.22
C VAL A 159 15.07 -39.26 25.10
N THR A 160 13.80 -39.16 24.74
CA THR A 160 12.72 -39.83 25.49
C THR A 160 12.83 -41.36 25.45
N ALA A 161 13.19 -41.95 24.31
CA ALA A 161 13.39 -43.39 24.20
C ALA A 161 14.60 -43.88 25.02
N PHE A 162 15.70 -43.12 25.01
CA PHE A 162 16.87 -43.40 25.85
C PHE A 162 16.48 -43.41 27.34
N ILE A 163 15.74 -42.38 27.78
CA ILE A 163 15.29 -42.26 29.18
C ILE A 163 14.34 -43.40 29.55
N ALA A 164 13.36 -43.72 28.69
CA ALA A 164 12.40 -44.79 28.95
C ALA A 164 13.09 -46.16 29.09
N VAL A 165 13.98 -46.51 28.17
CA VAL A 165 14.71 -47.78 28.22
C VAL A 165 15.70 -47.82 29.39
N TYR A 166 16.33 -46.69 29.73
CA TYR A 166 17.17 -46.56 30.92
C TYR A 166 16.39 -46.83 32.21
N PHE A 167 15.17 -46.29 32.35
CA PHE A 167 14.33 -46.52 33.53
C PHE A 167 13.83 -47.97 33.62
N VAL A 168 13.47 -48.59 32.49
CA VAL A 168 13.09 -50.01 32.46
C VAL A 168 14.28 -50.90 32.86
N ALA A 169 15.46 -50.64 32.30
CA ALA A 169 16.69 -51.36 32.65
C ALA A 169 17.07 -51.17 34.12
N ARG A 170 16.82 -49.98 34.69
CA ARG A 170 17.02 -49.70 36.12
C ARG A 170 16.10 -50.54 37.00
N ASN A 171 14.81 -50.60 36.70
CA ASN A 171 13.85 -51.39 37.49
C ASN A 171 14.14 -52.89 37.48
N ILE A 172 14.73 -53.42 36.39
CA ILE A 172 15.10 -54.84 36.29
C ILE A 172 16.39 -55.16 37.08
N THR A 173 17.31 -54.20 37.19
CA THR A 173 18.63 -54.43 37.81
C THR A 173 18.73 -53.98 39.28
N ASP A 174 17.70 -53.34 39.84
CA ASP A 174 17.72 -52.88 41.24
C ASP A 174 17.52 -54.01 42.28
N ASN A 175 17.37 -55.28 41.85
CA ASN A 175 17.04 -56.41 42.73
C ASN A 175 18.22 -57.29 43.26
N GLU A 176 19.49 -57.03 42.92
CA GLU A 176 20.62 -57.87 43.39
C GLU A 176 21.86 -57.08 43.90
N THR A 177 22.13 -57.19 45.21
CA THR A 177 23.38 -56.95 45.97
C THR A 177 24.41 -55.92 45.46
N ALA A 178 24.55 -54.80 46.18
CA ALA A 178 24.47 -53.45 45.60
C ALA A 178 25.74 -52.57 45.47
N VAL A 179 26.98 -53.05 45.59
CA VAL A 179 28.14 -52.11 45.57
C VAL A 179 29.16 -52.41 44.46
N ARG A 180 29.60 -53.65 44.31
CA ARG A 180 30.59 -54.01 43.27
C ARG A 180 29.96 -54.10 41.87
N ARG A 181 28.69 -54.51 41.81
CA ARG A 181 27.91 -54.61 40.57
C ARG A 181 27.42 -53.25 40.04
N ARG A 182 27.32 -52.23 40.90
CA ARG A 182 26.79 -50.90 40.53
C ARG A 182 27.47 -50.29 39.31
N TRP A 183 28.78 -50.45 39.14
CA TRP A 183 29.51 -49.95 37.97
C TRP A 183 29.23 -50.74 36.69
N ILE A 184 28.97 -52.06 36.83
CA ILE A 184 28.61 -52.95 35.74
C ILE A 184 27.15 -52.67 35.33
N ASP A 185 26.26 -52.46 36.28
CA ASP A 185 24.85 -52.18 36.04
C ASP A 185 24.64 -50.80 35.41
N VAL A 186 25.39 -49.78 35.85
CA VAL A 186 25.35 -48.46 35.20
C VAL A 186 25.80 -48.54 33.75
N ARG A 187 26.85 -49.32 33.45
CA ARG A 187 27.28 -49.56 32.06
C ARG A 187 26.21 -50.30 31.27
N ALA A 188 25.62 -51.37 31.82
CA ALA A 188 24.56 -52.12 31.16
C ALA A 188 23.32 -51.25 30.89
N ARG A 189 22.94 -50.37 31.82
CA ARG A 189 21.83 -49.40 31.67
C ARG A 189 22.13 -48.36 30.59
N LEU A 190 23.37 -47.87 30.50
CA LEU A 190 23.79 -46.94 29.45
C LEU A 190 23.82 -47.62 28.07
N VAL A 191 24.29 -48.87 27.98
CA VAL A 191 24.29 -49.66 26.75
C VAL A 191 22.86 -49.99 26.31
N ALA A 192 21.98 -50.34 27.25
CA ALA A 192 20.56 -50.54 26.98
C ALA A 192 19.87 -49.27 26.51
N GLY A 193 20.11 -48.13 27.17
CA GLY A 193 19.61 -46.81 26.74
C GLY A 193 20.11 -46.44 25.34
N LEU A 194 21.40 -46.67 25.06
CA LEU A 194 22.00 -46.43 23.74
C LEU A 194 21.37 -47.35 22.68
N GLY A 195 21.15 -48.62 22.99
CA GLY A 195 20.44 -49.57 22.13
C GLY A 195 19.00 -49.14 21.85
N GLY A 196 18.29 -48.63 22.87
CA GLY A 196 16.97 -48.03 22.73
C GLY A 196 16.96 -46.79 21.82
N ALA A 197 17.97 -45.91 21.95
CA ALA A 197 18.12 -44.75 21.09
C ALA A 197 18.41 -45.12 19.63
N ILE A 198 19.24 -46.15 19.40
CA ILE A 198 19.54 -46.66 18.05
C ILE A 198 18.29 -47.32 17.43
N ALA A 199 17.56 -48.13 18.20
CA ALA A 199 16.31 -48.72 17.73
C ALA A 199 15.27 -47.64 17.38
N MET A 200 15.12 -46.62 18.24
CA MET A 200 14.25 -45.48 17.97
C MET A 200 14.69 -44.71 16.71
N MET A 201 15.99 -44.60 16.45
CA MET A 201 16.53 -43.99 15.23
C MET A 201 16.12 -44.76 13.96
N VAL A 202 16.09 -46.09 14.00
CA VAL A 202 15.64 -46.92 12.87
C VAL A 202 14.13 -46.76 12.66
N VAL A 203 13.34 -46.81 13.74
CA VAL A 203 11.88 -46.60 13.68
C VAL A 203 11.55 -45.23 13.12
N GLU A 204 12.22 -44.19 13.60
CA GLU A 204 12.10 -42.85 13.04
C GLU A 204 12.47 -42.81 11.56
N MET A 205 13.59 -43.40 11.14
CA MET A 205 14.01 -43.37 9.73
C MET A 205 12.95 -43.97 8.81
N VAL A 206 12.35 -45.10 9.21
CA VAL A 206 11.27 -45.75 8.46
C VAL A 206 9.99 -44.88 8.46
N LEU A 207 9.62 -44.29 9.59
CA LEU A 207 8.48 -43.38 9.68
C LEU A 207 8.70 -42.06 8.91
N PHE A 208 9.93 -41.57 8.86
CA PHE A 208 10.32 -40.39 8.09
C PHE A 208 10.26 -40.68 6.59
N ILE A 209 10.77 -41.81 6.13
CA ILE A 209 10.70 -42.21 4.70
C ILE A 209 9.23 -42.37 4.27
N THR A 210 8.42 -43.05 5.07
CA THR A 210 7.00 -43.26 4.75
C THR A 210 6.20 -41.95 4.79
N ARG A 211 6.46 -41.06 5.75
CA ARG A 211 5.84 -39.73 5.80
C ARG A 211 6.32 -38.82 4.67
N ALA A 212 7.60 -38.83 4.35
CA ALA A 212 8.18 -38.07 3.23
C ALA A 212 7.59 -38.52 1.90
N ALA A 213 7.53 -39.84 1.66
CA ALA A 213 6.91 -40.41 0.46
C ALA A 213 5.42 -40.02 0.33
N LYS A 214 4.70 -39.93 1.45
CA LYS A 214 3.29 -39.49 1.44
C LYS A 214 3.13 -38.00 1.13
N ILE A 215 4.03 -37.15 1.62
CA ILE A 215 4.01 -35.70 1.33
C ILE A 215 4.41 -35.44 -0.12
N GLU A 216 5.42 -36.15 -0.64
CA GLU A 216 5.85 -36.05 -2.04
C GLU A 216 4.73 -36.45 -3.01
N ASN A 217 3.94 -37.47 -2.67
CA ASN A 217 2.80 -37.88 -3.48
C ASN A 217 1.69 -36.81 -3.51
N ILE A 218 1.41 -36.16 -2.37
CA ILE A 218 0.42 -35.07 -2.28
C ILE A 218 0.91 -33.83 -3.03
N GLU A 219 2.21 -33.51 -2.96
CA GLU A 219 2.78 -32.38 -3.70
C GLU A 219 2.75 -32.62 -5.22
N HIS A 220 2.97 -33.87 -5.65
CA HIS A 220 2.80 -34.26 -7.06
C HIS A 220 1.35 -34.11 -7.54
N GLU A 221 0.35 -34.48 -6.73
CA GLU A 221 -1.06 -34.28 -7.08
C GLU A 221 -1.45 -32.80 -7.13
N GLN A 222 -0.97 -31.99 -6.19
CA GLN A 222 -1.20 -30.54 -6.20
C GLN A 222 -0.56 -29.86 -7.41
N ARG A 223 0.65 -30.27 -7.82
CA ARG A 223 1.31 -29.78 -9.04
C ARG A 223 0.55 -30.19 -10.31
N LYS A 224 -0.04 -31.40 -10.35
CA LYS A 224 -0.89 -31.83 -11.47
C LYS A 224 -2.17 -30.99 -11.57
N LEU A 225 -2.83 -30.70 -10.45
CA LEU A 225 -4.02 -29.87 -10.42
C LEU A 225 -3.73 -28.42 -10.81
N LYS A 226 -2.59 -27.87 -10.40
CA LYS A 226 -2.20 -26.48 -10.71
C LYS A 226 -1.81 -26.25 -12.17
N ASN A 227 -1.41 -27.30 -12.89
CA ASN A 227 -1.09 -27.24 -14.32
C ASN A 227 -2.32 -27.50 -15.22
N ALA A 228 -3.46 -27.89 -14.65
CA ALA A 228 -4.70 -28.16 -15.36
C ALA A 228 -5.67 -26.97 -15.41
N PHE A 229 -5.34 -25.87 -14.71
CA PHE A 229 -6.06 -24.59 -14.72
C PHE A 229 -5.14 -23.47 -15.19
#